data_AF-A0A438M7L5-F1
#
_entry.id   AF-A0A438M7L5-F1
#
_cell.length_a   1.000
_cell.length_b   1.000
_cell.length_c   1.000
_cell.angle_alpha   90.00
_cell.angle_beta   90.00
_cell.angle_gamma   90.00
#
_symmetry.space_group_name_H-M   'P 1'
#
loop_
_entity.id
_entity.type
_entity.pdbx_description
1 polymer ?
#
loop_
_entity_poly.entity_id
_entity_poly.type
_entity_poly.pdbx_seq_one_letter_code
_entity_poly.pdbx_strand_id
1 'polypeptide(L)'
;MNDSKRVEIAWPALGITVAAELDQRNPALAQCFWDALPYRSLQGHALVAGHHLYHVAPVHSLLHAPAAYRVDRRTVPDGTLFCSRLQHLGIKYGELTEPMTATPIGQVVPEDVDALVEAGREVWHSVYTTKEPVIAEVRRAGEPGGHELPRLPVGDPQLNDLIADVHAETERIWLEPPRELVDLHAGRIQSRAGSYDTVLTTLLFVNGETRPLGYSCYGGLVRAALDGMPLPWLRQMTRQLAHTPAEFLGYCGLDTLWGFTRRLMDGLERLNSHTDFISAMAHMALYCNCLGGWNLHLFPWQAGDTLRRLEATA
;
A
#
# COMPACT_ATOMS: atom_id res chain seq x y z
N MET A 1 21.67 5.65 27.51
CA MET A 1 21.84 4.58 26.51
C MET A 1 20.59 4.64 25.65
N ASN A 2 20.72 5.09 24.39
CA ASN A 2 19.58 5.02 23.46
C ASN A 2 19.48 3.55 23.06
N ASP A 3 18.44 2.86 23.52
CA ASP A 3 18.13 1.53 23.01
C ASP A 3 17.81 1.67 21.53
N SER A 4 18.75 1.26 20.68
CA SER A 4 18.56 1.24 19.23
C SER A 4 17.40 0.30 18.93
N LYS A 5 16.34 0.83 18.30
CA LYS A 5 15.18 0.05 17.90
C LYS A 5 15.55 -0.80 16.69
N ARG A 6 15.77 -2.10 16.91
CA ARG A 6 16.12 -3.05 15.87
C ARG A 6 14.91 -3.86 15.42
N VAL A 7 14.75 -4.02 14.11
CA VAL A 7 13.68 -4.79 13.48
C VAL A 7 14.25 -5.89 12.60
N GLU A 8 13.46 -6.93 12.37
CA GLU A 8 13.74 -8.00 11.41
C GLU A 8 12.65 -7.99 10.33
N ILE A 9 13.08 -8.12 9.08
CA ILE A 9 12.22 -8.23 7.90
C ILE A 9 12.53 -9.59 7.27
N ALA A 10 11.57 -10.50 7.34
CA ALA A 10 11.70 -11.85 6.82
C ALA A 10 10.80 -12.06 5.60
N TRP A 11 11.29 -12.85 4.64
CA TRP A 11 10.51 -13.40 3.54
C TRP A 11 10.55 -14.93 3.66
N PRO A 12 9.66 -15.54 4.46
CA PRO A 12 9.79 -16.95 4.86
C PRO A 12 9.82 -17.92 3.67
N ALA A 13 9.06 -17.66 2.62
CA ALA A 13 9.04 -18.48 1.40
C ALA A 13 10.39 -18.47 0.65
N LEU A 14 11.22 -17.45 0.86
CA LEU A 14 12.56 -17.31 0.29
C LEU A 14 13.66 -17.80 1.25
N GLY A 15 13.34 -18.06 2.52
CA GLY A 15 14.34 -18.37 3.54
C GLY A 15 15.27 -17.21 3.90
N ILE A 16 14.89 -15.97 3.56
CA ILE A 16 15.71 -14.76 3.78
C ILE A 16 15.16 -13.95 4.95
N THR A 17 16.05 -13.45 5.81
CA THR A 17 15.72 -12.48 6.86
C THR A 17 16.84 -11.46 6.93
N VAL A 18 16.49 -10.18 7.04
CA VAL A 18 17.43 -9.07 7.22
C VAL A 18 17.08 -8.28 8.47
N ALA A 19 18.09 -7.79 9.18
CA ALA A 19 17.93 -6.90 10.31
C ALA A 19 18.14 -5.44 9.90
N ALA A 20 17.39 -4.53 10.51
CA ALA A 20 17.53 -3.09 10.31
C ALA A 20 17.47 -2.33 11.63
N GLU A 21 18.18 -1.22 11.68
CA GLU A 21 18.12 -0.26 12.80
C GLU A 21 17.25 0.93 12.42
N LEU A 22 16.31 1.28 13.29
CA LEU A 22 15.53 2.51 13.15
C LEU A 22 16.30 3.69 13.71
N ASP A 23 16.27 4.81 12.98
CA ASP A 23 17.01 6.02 13.34
C ASP A 23 16.11 7.20 13.74
N GLN A 24 16.74 8.28 14.16
CA GLN A 24 16.09 9.46 14.75
C GLN A 24 15.83 10.60 13.76
N ARG A 25 16.05 10.40 12.45
CA ARG A 25 15.85 11.47 11.45
C ARG A 25 14.37 11.82 11.28
N ASN A 26 13.48 10.83 11.42
CA ASN A 26 12.02 11.01 11.44
C ASN A 26 11.41 10.21 12.61
N PRO A 27 11.59 10.66 13.86
CA PRO A 27 11.32 9.85 15.04
C PRO A 27 9.83 9.52 15.21
N ALA A 28 8.93 10.45 14.90
CA ALA A 28 7.48 10.20 14.93
C ALA A 28 7.05 9.15 13.91
N LEU A 29 7.65 9.16 12.71
CA LEU A 29 7.37 8.19 11.66
C LEU A 29 7.93 6.81 12.00
N ALA A 30 9.16 6.74 12.51
CA ALA A 30 9.78 5.51 13.01
C ALA A 30 8.99 4.92 14.20
N GLN A 31 8.47 5.77 15.09
CA GLN A 31 7.62 5.34 16.21
C GLN A 31 6.29 4.75 15.72
N CYS A 32 5.61 5.40 14.76
CA CYS A 32 4.38 4.87 14.17
C CYS A 32 4.59 3.47 13.58
N PHE A 33 5.71 3.26 12.88
CA PHE A 33 6.08 1.96 12.35
C PHE A 33 6.37 0.94 13.46
N TRP A 34 7.16 1.32 14.48
CA TRP A 34 7.53 0.46 15.60
C TRP A 34 6.34 -0.03 16.44
N ASP A 35 5.34 0.83 16.64
CA ASP A 35 4.14 0.53 17.45
C ASP A 35 3.20 -0.44 16.75
N ALA A 36 3.31 -0.58 15.43
CA ALA A 36 2.51 -1.53 14.65
C ALA A 36 3.14 -2.91 14.50
N LEU A 37 4.34 -3.13 15.04
CA LEU A 37 5.01 -4.43 14.96
C LEU A 37 4.48 -5.41 16.02
N PRO A 38 4.37 -6.71 15.71
CA PRO A 38 4.69 -7.34 14.41
C PRO A 38 3.54 -7.32 13.40
N TYR A 39 3.85 -7.36 12.10
CA TYR A 39 2.86 -7.57 11.05
C TYR A 39 3.40 -8.36 9.85
N ARG A 40 2.49 -8.91 9.03
CA ARG A 40 2.78 -9.49 7.72
C ARG A 40 2.20 -8.63 6.61
N SER A 41 2.72 -8.72 5.38
CA SER A 41 2.15 -8.01 4.22
C SER A 41 2.59 -8.65 2.90
N LEU A 42 1.78 -8.51 1.85
CA LEU A 42 2.17 -8.85 0.48
C LEU A 42 3.37 -8.00 0.06
N GLN A 43 4.50 -8.65 -0.22
CA GLN A 43 5.71 -7.98 -0.67
C GLN A 43 5.58 -7.58 -2.13
N GLY A 44 5.69 -6.29 -2.42
CA GLY A 44 5.74 -5.74 -3.76
C GLY A 44 7.15 -5.36 -4.19
N HIS A 45 7.31 -5.18 -5.51
CA HIS A 45 8.48 -4.61 -6.15
C HIS A 45 8.09 -3.34 -6.89
N ALA A 46 8.91 -2.30 -6.86
CA ALA A 46 8.68 -1.10 -7.65
C ALA A 46 8.87 -1.38 -9.15
N LEU A 47 7.87 -1.02 -9.94
CA LEU A 47 7.86 -1.31 -11.38
C LEU A 47 8.35 -0.15 -12.24
N VAL A 48 8.64 0.97 -11.58
CA VAL A 48 9.09 2.22 -12.21
C VAL A 48 10.34 2.76 -11.53
N ALA A 49 10.42 2.67 -10.20
CA ALA A 49 11.45 3.33 -9.41
C ALA A 49 12.87 2.78 -9.57
N GLY A 50 13.03 1.53 -10.02
CA GLY A 50 14.27 0.77 -9.98
C GLY A 50 14.25 -0.30 -8.89
N HIS A 51 15.42 -0.59 -8.31
CA HIS A 51 15.63 -1.62 -7.30
C HIS A 51 15.09 -1.21 -5.91
N HIS A 52 13.77 -1.26 -5.79
CA HIS A 52 13.04 -0.87 -4.58
C HIS A 52 11.98 -1.90 -4.23
N LEU A 53 12.09 -2.42 -3.02
CA LEU A 53 11.03 -3.21 -2.39
C LEU A 53 10.06 -2.26 -1.69
N TYR A 54 8.76 -2.58 -1.72
CA TYR A 54 7.80 -1.94 -0.85
C TYR A 54 6.63 -2.86 -0.56
N HIS A 55 5.97 -2.66 0.57
CA HIS A 55 4.69 -3.30 0.86
C HIS A 55 3.80 -2.34 1.65
N VAL A 56 2.49 -2.60 1.66
CA VAL A 56 1.54 -1.84 2.47
C VAL A 56 1.75 -2.22 3.93
N ALA A 57 2.11 -1.26 4.75
CA ALA A 57 2.18 -1.41 6.20
C ALA A 57 0.78 -1.13 6.78
N PRO A 58 0.25 -1.97 7.69
CA PRO A 58 -1.10 -1.81 8.25
C PRO A 58 -1.13 -0.72 9.33
N VAL A 59 -0.72 0.49 8.95
CA VAL A 59 -0.45 1.60 9.89
C VAL A 59 -1.17 2.85 9.40
N HIS A 60 -2.36 3.11 9.94
CA HIS A 60 -3.15 4.28 9.53
C HIS A 60 -2.44 5.62 9.80
N SER A 61 -1.62 5.70 10.85
CA SER A 61 -0.88 6.91 11.19
C SER A 61 0.15 7.30 10.12
N LEU A 62 0.63 6.38 9.28
CA LEU A 62 1.54 6.72 8.16
C LEU A 62 0.90 7.69 7.16
N LEU A 63 -0.43 7.75 7.06
CA LEU A 63 -1.12 8.69 6.18
C LEU A 63 -0.82 10.16 6.53
N HIS A 64 -0.48 10.43 7.78
CA HIS A 64 -0.40 11.79 8.32
C HIS A 64 0.75 12.05 9.29
N ALA A 65 1.49 11.03 9.72
CA ALA A 65 2.63 11.20 10.62
C ALA A 65 3.61 12.27 10.08
N PRO A 66 4.11 13.16 10.95
CA PRO A 66 5.02 14.21 10.53
C PRO A 66 6.37 13.60 10.11
N ALA A 67 6.91 14.12 9.02
CA ALA A 67 8.20 13.71 8.47
C ALA A 67 8.90 14.93 7.87
N ALA A 68 9.81 15.51 8.65
CA ALA A 68 10.52 16.74 8.33
C ALA A 68 11.78 16.46 7.51
N TYR A 69 12.51 15.38 7.83
CA TYR A 69 13.73 15.03 7.14
C TYR A 69 13.40 14.24 5.86
N ARG A 70 13.84 14.78 4.72
CA ARG A 70 13.61 14.20 3.39
C ARG A 70 14.91 14.14 2.61
N VAL A 71 15.03 13.13 1.77
CA VAL A 71 16.23 12.88 0.95
C VAL A 71 15.83 12.58 -0.48
N ASP A 72 16.71 12.89 -1.43
CA ASP A 72 16.66 12.24 -2.74
C ASP A 72 16.97 10.76 -2.53
N ARG A 73 15.98 9.90 -2.79
CA ARG A 73 16.12 8.47 -2.51
C ARG A 73 17.14 7.76 -3.40
N ARG A 74 17.57 8.39 -4.50
CA ARG A 74 18.62 7.86 -5.38
C ARG A 74 19.98 7.91 -4.71
N THR A 75 20.22 8.92 -3.86
CA THR A 75 21.56 9.24 -3.33
C THR A 75 21.88 8.58 -1.99
N VAL A 76 20.90 7.96 -1.32
CA VAL A 76 21.12 7.26 -0.04
C VAL A 76 21.67 5.84 -0.27
N PRO A 77 22.34 5.22 0.72
CA PRO A 77 22.84 3.86 0.57
C PRO A 77 21.73 2.82 0.35
N ASP A 78 22.09 1.69 -0.26
CA ASP A 78 21.23 0.51 -0.27
C ASP A 78 21.01 0.02 1.16
N GLY A 79 19.84 -0.56 1.43
CA GLY A 79 19.36 -0.89 2.76
C GLY A 79 18.61 0.24 3.47
N THR A 80 18.52 1.45 2.91
CA THR A 80 17.71 2.51 3.56
C THR A 80 16.23 2.15 3.58
N LEU A 81 15.63 2.17 4.77
CA LEU A 81 14.20 2.01 5.02
C LEU A 81 13.49 3.36 4.92
N PHE A 82 12.33 3.37 4.28
CA PHE A 82 11.44 4.53 4.17
C PHE A 82 10.04 4.17 4.59
N CYS A 83 9.38 5.07 5.30
CA CYS A 83 7.92 5.06 5.38
C CYS A 83 7.36 6.18 4.51
N SER A 84 6.17 5.98 3.93
CA SER A 84 5.53 7.01 3.10
C SER A 84 4.06 7.20 3.44
N ARG A 85 3.51 8.35 3.03
CA ARG A 85 2.07 8.65 3.12
C ARG A 85 1.19 7.81 2.19
N LEU A 86 1.79 6.92 1.40
CA LEU A 86 1.10 5.87 0.65
C LEU A 86 0.86 4.62 1.53
N GLN A 87 1.15 4.70 2.83
CA GLN A 87 1.16 3.57 3.77
C GLN A 87 2.16 2.48 3.40
N HIS A 88 3.29 2.84 2.78
CA HIS A 88 4.34 1.87 2.46
C HIS A 88 5.44 1.85 3.50
N LEU A 89 5.96 0.66 3.81
CA LEU A 89 7.37 0.47 4.14
C LEU A 89 8.10 0.15 2.84
N GLY A 90 9.12 0.94 2.50
CA GLY A 90 9.96 0.78 1.32
C GLY A 90 11.42 0.57 1.69
N ILE A 91 12.15 -0.21 0.89
CA ILE A 91 13.57 -0.52 1.11
C ILE A 91 14.30 -0.40 -0.23
N LYS A 92 15.31 0.47 -0.28
CA LYS A 92 16.23 0.54 -1.43
C LYS A 92 17.17 -0.65 -1.38
N TYR A 93 17.38 -1.36 -2.48
CA TYR A 93 18.38 -2.44 -2.56
C TYR A 93 19.32 -2.31 -3.78
N GLY A 94 19.24 -1.19 -4.50
CA GLY A 94 20.12 -0.88 -5.62
C GLY A 94 19.73 0.43 -6.30
N GLU A 95 20.15 0.60 -7.55
CA GLU A 95 19.88 1.83 -8.33
C GLU A 95 18.39 2.20 -8.41
N LEU A 96 18.10 3.48 -8.16
CA LEU A 96 16.78 4.08 -8.33
C LEU A 96 16.82 5.20 -9.37
N THR A 97 15.78 5.28 -10.20
CA THR A 97 15.63 6.35 -11.21
C THR A 97 14.70 7.46 -10.77
N GLU A 98 13.80 7.19 -9.82
CA GLU A 98 12.79 8.18 -9.39
C GLU A 98 13.38 9.26 -8.49
N PRO A 99 13.32 10.55 -8.87
CA PRO A 99 13.96 11.66 -8.14
C PRO A 99 13.11 12.17 -6.97
N MET A 100 11.97 11.55 -6.69
CA MET A 100 11.06 12.02 -5.66
C MET A 100 11.70 11.90 -4.28
N THR A 101 11.48 12.92 -3.45
CA THR A 101 11.99 12.91 -2.08
C THR A 101 11.27 11.84 -1.24
N ALA A 102 12.03 11.12 -0.44
CA ALA A 102 11.53 10.10 0.48
C ALA A 102 11.90 10.42 1.93
N THR A 103 11.21 9.77 2.86
CA THR A 103 11.32 10.00 4.31
C THR A 103 11.93 8.78 4.98
N PRO A 104 13.27 8.76 5.17
CA PRO A 104 13.96 7.60 5.72
C PRO A 104 13.66 7.44 7.22
N ILE A 105 13.63 6.20 7.68
CA ILE A 105 13.36 5.84 9.08
C ILE A 105 14.37 4.85 9.66
N GLY A 106 15.28 4.31 8.85
CA GLY A 106 16.24 3.32 9.30
C GLY A 106 17.13 2.80 8.18
N GLN A 107 17.92 1.78 8.49
CA GLN A 107 18.93 1.21 7.61
C GLN A 107 19.12 -0.28 7.93
N VAL A 108 19.10 -1.14 6.90
CA VAL A 108 19.51 -2.55 7.01
C VAL A 108 20.98 -2.62 7.41
N VAL A 109 21.30 -3.53 8.33
CA VAL A 109 22.67 -3.71 8.81
C VAL A 109 23.59 -4.14 7.67
N PRO A 110 24.86 -3.72 7.64
CA PRO A 110 25.76 -3.97 6.52
C PRO A 110 25.88 -5.44 6.13
N GLU A 111 25.83 -6.33 7.11
CA GLU A 111 25.99 -7.79 6.92
C GLU A 111 24.82 -8.43 6.15
N ASP A 112 23.65 -7.79 6.16
CA ASP A 112 22.42 -8.32 5.56
C ASP A 112 22.07 -7.67 4.21
N VAL A 113 22.90 -6.73 3.71
CA VAL A 113 22.64 -6.03 2.45
C VAL A 113 22.65 -6.99 1.25
N ASP A 114 23.56 -7.97 1.22
CA ASP A 114 23.60 -8.97 0.13
C ASP A 114 22.34 -9.83 0.12
N ALA A 115 21.85 -10.23 1.30
CA ALA A 115 20.60 -10.98 1.47
C ALA A 115 19.38 -10.13 1.04
N LEU A 116 19.38 -8.83 1.31
CA LEU A 116 18.36 -7.91 0.82
C LEU A 116 18.37 -7.83 -0.71
N VAL A 117 19.55 -7.81 -1.35
CA VAL A 117 19.66 -7.80 -2.82
C VAL A 117 19.10 -9.09 -3.42
N GLU A 118 19.38 -10.23 -2.81
CA GLU A 118 18.79 -11.52 -3.19
C GLU A 118 17.26 -11.50 -3.09
N ALA A 119 16.72 -11.07 -1.94
CA ALA A 119 15.27 -10.90 -1.77
C ALA A 119 14.67 -9.96 -2.82
N GLY A 120 15.36 -8.85 -3.14
CA GLY A 120 14.97 -7.91 -4.19
C GLY A 120 14.78 -8.59 -5.54
N ARG A 121 15.72 -9.45 -5.95
CA ARG A 121 15.68 -10.19 -7.22
C ARG A 121 14.56 -11.24 -7.25
N GLU A 122 14.39 -11.99 -6.17
CA GLU A 122 13.35 -13.02 -6.08
C GLU A 122 11.93 -12.40 -6.07
N VAL A 123 11.75 -11.29 -5.35
CA VAL A 123 10.49 -10.55 -5.38
C VAL A 123 10.24 -9.96 -6.78
N TRP A 124 11.26 -9.45 -7.47
CA TRP A 124 11.10 -9.03 -8.86
C TRP A 124 10.66 -10.20 -9.75
N HIS A 125 11.29 -11.38 -9.62
CA HIS A 125 10.91 -12.56 -10.39
C HIS A 125 9.45 -12.97 -10.12
N SER A 126 9.03 -12.95 -8.86
CA SER A 126 7.66 -13.15 -8.43
C SER A 126 6.69 -12.17 -9.09
N VAL A 127 6.88 -10.87 -8.89
CA VAL A 127 5.96 -9.84 -9.39
C VAL A 127 5.97 -9.75 -10.91
N TYR A 128 7.13 -9.91 -11.56
CA TYR A 128 7.24 -9.78 -13.01
C TYR A 128 6.77 -11.04 -13.74
N THR A 129 7.10 -12.23 -13.22
CA THR A 129 7.01 -13.50 -13.95
C THR A 129 6.01 -14.47 -13.32
N THR A 130 6.31 -15.02 -12.15
CA THR A 130 5.61 -16.21 -11.63
C THR A 130 4.23 -15.89 -11.05
N LYS A 131 4.06 -14.66 -10.56
CA LYS A 131 2.88 -14.20 -9.81
C LYS A 131 2.64 -15.00 -8.53
N GLU A 132 3.63 -15.75 -8.04
CA GLU A 132 3.56 -16.43 -6.73
C GLU A 132 3.73 -15.39 -5.61
N PRO A 133 2.74 -15.21 -4.71
CA PRO A 133 2.83 -14.19 -3.66
C PRO A 133 4.01 -14.41 -2.71
N VAL A 134 4.84 -13.38 -2.53
CA VAL A 134 5.86 -13.36 -1.48
C VAL A 134 5.30 -12.56 -0.29
N ILE A 135 5.27 -13.17 0.89
CA ILE A 135 4.79 -12.51 2.12
C ILE A 135 5.99 -12.05 2.94
N ALA A 136 6.05 -10.75 3.21
CA ALA A 136 6.97 -10.19 4.19
C ALA A 136 6.39 -10.34 5.60
N GLU A 137 7.23 -10.67 6.57
CA GLU A 137 6.96 -10.59 8.00
C GLU A 137 7.93 -9.60 8.63
N VAL A 138 7.39 -8.62 9.35
CA VAL A 138 8.14 -7.55 9.98
C VAL A 138 7.90 -7.60 11.49
N ARG A 139 8.98 -7.68 12.26
CA ARG A 139 8.91 -7.83 13.73
C ARG A 139 10.02 -7.05 14.41
N ARG A 140 9.89 -6.84 15.72
CA ARG A 140 10.99 -6.35 16.55
C ARG A 140 12.02 -7.47 16.67
N ALA A 141 13.31 -7.12 16.62
CA ALA A 141 14.37 -8.12 16.62
C ALA A 141 14.33 -8.95 17.92
N GLY A 142 14.39 -10.28 17.79
CA GLY A 142 14.28 -11.22 18.90
C GLY A 142 12.89 -11.42 19.50
N GLU A 143 11.86 -10.71 19.02
CA GLU A 143 10.46 -10.94 19.40
C GLU A 143 9.76 -11.88 18.41
N PRO A 144 8.69 -12.61 18.83
CA PRO A 144 7.94 -13.46 17.92
C PRO A 144 7.29 -12.65 16.78
N GLY A 145 7.16 -13.30 15.62
CA GLY A 145 6.35 -12.79 14.52
C GLY A 145 4.85 -12.78 14.84
N GLY A 146 4.07 -12.18 13.96
CA GLY A 146 2.62 -12.06 14.13
C GLY A 146 1.99 -11.18 13.07
N HIS A 147 0.66 -11.15 13.06
CA HIS A 147 -0.09 -10.28 12.20
C HIS A 147 -1.42 -9.91 12.84
N GLU A 148 -1.67 -8.61 12.91
CA GLU A 148 -2.95 -8.04 13.30
C GLU A 148 -3.17 -6.78 12.46
N LEU A 149 -4.37 -6.63 11.89
CA LEU A 149 -4.77 -5.37 11.25
C LEU A 149 -5.46 -4.47 12.28
N PRO A 150 -4.94 -3.26 12.54
CA PRO A 150 -5.55 -2.38 13.52
C PRO A 150 -6.91 -1.90 13.03
N ARG A 151 -7.87 -1.80 13.96
CA ARG A 151 -9.21 -1.25 13.69
C ARG A 151 -9.42 0.05 14.44
N LEU A 152 -9.52 1.15 13.68
CA LEU A 152 -9.96 2.43 14.24
C LEU A 152 -11.47 2.42 14.54
N PRO A 153 -11.90 2.93 15.71
CA PRO A 153 -13.33 3.00 16.05
C PRO A 153 -14.04 4.11 15.25
N VAL A 154 -15.33 3.91 15.00
CA VAL A 154 -16.24 4.94 14.49
C VAL A 154 -17.43 5.03 15.46
N GLY A 155 -17.80 6.25 15.87
CA GLY A 155 -18.83 6.48 16.87
C GLY A 155 -20.25 6.19 16.39
N ASP A 156 -20.57 6.45 15.12
CA ASP A 156 -21.88 6.12 14.53
C ASP A 156 -22.00 4.60 14.31
N PRO A 157 -23.02 3.91 14.88
CA PRO A 157 -23.12 2.46 14.79
C PRO A 157 -23.21 1.92 13.36
N GLN A 158 -23.98 2.57 12.49
CA GLN A 158 -24.17 2.10 11.12
C GLN A 158 -22.88 2.19 10.30
N LEU A 159 -22.14 3.28 10.48
CA LEU A 159 -20.83 3.43 9.84
C LEU A 159 -19.77 2.54 10.49
N ASN A 160 -19.84 2.30 11.80
CA ASN A 160 -18.96 1.36 12.48
C ASN A 160 -19.13 -0.07 11.95
N ASP A 161 -20.37 -0.48 11.62
CA ASP A 161 -20.66 -1.76 10.97
C ASP A 161 -20.08 -1.81 9.55
N LEU A 162 -20.24 -0.74 8.76
CA LEU A 162 -19.57 -0.63 7.45
C LEU A 162 -18.05 -0.77 7.58
N ILE A 163 -17.44 -0.08 8.54
CA ILE A 163 -15.99 -0.15 8.77
C ILE A 163 -15.56 -1.51 9.29
N ALA A 164 -16.41 -2.22 10.05
CA ALA A 164 -16.16 -3.61 10.42
C ALA A 164 -16.12 -4.50 9.17
N ASP A 165 -17.06 -4.34 8.23
CA ASP A 165 -17.07 -5.12 6.99
C ASP A 165 -15.86 -4.80 6.10
N VAL A 166 -15.50 -3.52 5.96
CA VAL A 166 -14.31 -3.08 5.20
C VAL A 166 -13.04 -3.66 5.82
N HIS A 167 -12.91 -3.61 7.15
CA HIS A 167 -11.76 -4.17 7.88
C HIS A 167 -11.70 -5.69 7.72
N ALA A 168 -12.80 -6.40 7.89
CA ALA A 168 -12.87 -7.84 7.75
C ALA A 168 -12.53 -8.30 6.32
N GLU A 169 -13.01 -7.59 5.31
CA GLU A 169 -12.66 -7.88 3.92
C GLU A 169 -11.18 -7.57 3.65
N THR A 170 -10.66 -6.46 4.17
CA THR A 170 -9.24 -6.11 4.06
C THR A 170 -8.35 -7.20 4.67
N GLU A 171 -8.72 -7.72 5.85
CA GLU A 171 -8.03 -8.84 6.50
C GLU A 171 -8.08 -10.11 5.65
N ARG A 172 -9.27 -10.45 5.13
CA ARG A 172 -9.48 -11.62 4.28
C ARG A 172 -8.58 -11.62 3.04
N ILE A 173 -8.36 -10.45 2.44
CA ILE A 173 -7.55 -10.29 1.23
C ILE A 173 -6.12 -9.86 1.53
N TRP A 174 -5.71 -9.76 2.79
CA TRP A 174 -4.44 -9.13 3.12
C TRP A 174 -3.23 -9.94 2.62
N LEU A 175 -3.30 -11.26 2.76
CA LEU A 175 -2.25 -12.21 2.37
C LEU A 175 -2.67 -13.14 1.23
N GLU A 176 -3.97 -13.16 0.90
CA GLU A 176 -4.55 -13.99 -0.16
C GLU A 176 -5.17 -13.11 -1.25
N PRO A 177 -4.99 -13.46 -2.54
CA PRO A 177 -5.47 -12.61 -3.62
C PRO A 177 -6.99 -12.50 -3.61
N PRO A 178 -7.55 -11.28 -3.77
CA PRO A 178 -9.00 -11.08 -3.83
C PRO A 178 -9.54 -11.75 -5.11
N ARG A 179 -10.61 -12.54 -4.93
CA ARG A 179 -11.23 -13.30 -6.03
C ARG A 179 -11.62 -12.41 -7.21
N GLU A 180 -12.17 -11.21 -6.95
CA GLU A 180 -12.52 -10.24 -7.99
C GLU A 180 -11.32 -9.91 -8.89
N LEU A 181 -10.14 -9.68 -8.33
CA LEU A 181 -8.93 -9.42 -9.12
C LEU A 181 -8.43 -10.67 -9.85
N VAL A 182 -8.49 -11.85 -9.22
CA VAL A 182 -8.10 -13.12 -9.88
C VAL A 182 -9.00 -13.40 -11.08
N ASP A 183 -10.31 -13.22 -10.93
CA ASP A 183 -11.29 -13.40 -12.01
C ASP A 183 -11.08 -12.36 -13.11
N LEU A 184 -10.84 -11.09 -12.76
CA LEU A 184 -10.48 -10.03 -13.72
C LEU A 184 -9.24 -10.37 -14.55
N HIS A 185 -8.15 -10.75 -13.90
CA HIS A 185 -6.87 -11.06 -14.56
C HIS A 185 -6.96 -12.36 -15.40
N ALA A 186 -7.90 -13.25 -15.09
CA ALA A 186 -8.21 -14.43 -15.89
C ALA A 186 -9.26 -14.17 -17.00
N GLY A 187 -9.74 -12.93 -17.14
CA GLY A 187 -10.72 -12.52 -18.14
C GLY A 187 -12.17 -12.90 -17.84
N ARG A 188 -12.48 -13.32 -16.61
CA ARG A 188 -13.83 -13.68 -16.15
C ARG A 188 -14.55 -12.43 -15.63
N ILE A 189 -14.99 -11.57 -16.53
CA ILE A 189 -15.62 -10.28 -16.22
C ILE A 189 -17.11 -10.31 -16.57
N GLN A 190 -17.99 -10.26 -15.56
CA GLN A 190 -19.44 -10.38 -15.77
C GLN A 190 -20.01 -9.28 -16.67
N SER A 191 -19.53 -8.03 -16.53
CA SER A 191 -19.97 -6.89 -17.35
C SER A 191 -19.44 -6.92 -18.79
N ARG A 192 -18.49 -7.81 -19.10
CA ARG A 192 -17.74 -7.84 -20.35
C ARG A 192 -16.98 -6.54 -20.64
N ALA A 193 -16.58 -5.79 -19.60
CA ALA A 193 -15.79 -4.58 -19.76
C ALA A 193 -14.50 -4.87 -20.55
N GLY A 194 -14.27 -4.11 -21.62
CA GLY A 194 -13.13 -4.27 -22.52
C GLY A 194 -13.55 -4.13 -23.98
N SER A 195 -13.09 -3.08 -24.66
CA SER A 195 -13.40 -2.86 -26.08
C SER A 195 -12.72 -3.92 -26.95
N TYR A 196 -13.41 -4.40 -27.99
CA TYR A 196 -12.89 -5.39 -28.95
C TYR A 196 -12.43 -6.71 -28.29
N ASP A 197 -13.19 -7.18 -27.31
CA ASP A 197 -13.01 -8.48 -26.64
C ASP A 197 -11.62 -8.71 -26.00
N THR A 198 -10.92 -7.63 -25.63
CA THR A 198 -9.67 -7.69 -24.85
C THR A 198 -9.84 -7.21 -23.42
N VAL A 199 -9.22 -7.91 -22.48
CA VAL A 199 -9.21 -7.54 -21.06
C VAL A 199 -8.05 -6.63 -20.69
N LEU A 200 -7.02 -6.50 -21.54
CA LEU A 200 -5.81 -5.74 -21.23
C LEU A 200 -6.12 -4.28 -20.88
N THR A 201 -7.02 -3.64 -21.63
CA THR A 201 -7.43 -2.25 -21.37
C THR A 201 -8.17 -2.15 -20.05
N THR A 202 -9.07 -3.09 -19.74
CA THR A 202 -9.75 -3.13 -18.45
C THR A 202 -8.77 -3.30 -17.29
N LEU A 203 -7.78 -4.20 -17.41
CA LEU A 203 -6.74 -4.36 -16.40
C LEU A 203 -5.90 -3.10 -16.23
N LEU A 204 -5.57 -2.40 -17.31
CA LEU A 204 -4.84 -1.12 -17.26
C LEU A 204 -5.62 -0.08 -16.47
N PHE A 205 -6.92 0.06 -16.73
CA PHE A 205 -7.79 1.00 -16.02
C PHE A 205 -8.01 0.59 -14.56
N VAL A 206 -8.25 -0.69 -14.26
CA VAL A 206 -8.37 -1.18 -12.88
C VAL A 206 -7.09 -0.89 -12.09
N ASN A 207 -5.92 -1.18 -12.66
CA ASN A 207 -4.63 -0.88 -12.04
C ASN A 207 -4.40 0.65 -11.89
N GLY A 208 -4.80 1.42 -12.89
CA GLY A 208 -4.62 2.89 -12.95
C GLY A 208 -5.53 3.67 -11.99
N GLU A 209 -6.78 3.24 -11.81
CA GLU A 209 -7.80 3.93 -11.00
C GLU A 209 -7.80 3.49 -9.53
N THR A 210 -7.52 2.21 -9.24
CA THR A 210 -7.55 1.69 -7.86
C THR A 210 -6.51 2.37 -6.97
N ARG A 211 -5.28 2.55 -7.48
CA ARG A 211 -4.19 3.13 -6.69
C ARG A 211 -4.49 4.58 -6.24
N PRO A 212 -4.78 5.55 -7.13
CA PRO A 212 -5.05 6.93 -6.72
C PRO A 212 -6.31 7.04 -5.86
N LEU A 213 -7.30 6.15 -6.02
CA LEU A 213 -8.45 6.10 -5.11
C LEU A 213 -8.01 5.84 -3.66
N GLY A 214 -7.05 4.94 -3.44
CA GLY A 214 -6.45 4.72 -2.12
C GLY A 214 -5.58 5.88 -1.64
N TYR A 215 -4.45 6.13 -2.30
CA TYR A 215 -3.41 7.01 -1.76
C TYR A 215 -3.68 8.52 -1.92
N SER A 216 -4.39 8.90 -2.98
CA SER A 216 -4.69 10.31 -3.29
C SER A 216 -6.08 10.71 -2.78
N CYS A 217 -7.12 9.94 -3.07
CA CYS A 217 -8.48 10.28 -2.66
C CYS A 217 -8.69 10.03 -1.16
N TYR A 218 -8.84 8.77 -0.72
CA TYR A 218 -9.13 8.47 0.68
C TYR A 218 -7.99 8.90 1.62
N GLY A 219 -6.74 8.60 1.27
CA GLY A 219 -5.57 9.07 2.02
C GLY A 219 -5.43 10.60 2.04
N GLY A 220 -5.84 11.28 0.97
CA GLY A 220 -5.87 12.75 0.91
C GLY A 220 -6.96 13.35 1.79
N LEU A 221 -8.13 12.75 1.84
CA LEU A 221 -9.25 13.18 2.69
C LEU A 221 -8.90 13.06 4.18
N VAL A 222 -8.17 12.01 4.59
CA VAL A 222 -7.62 11.90 5.95
C VAL A 222 -6.74 13.12 6.29
N ARG A 223 -5.85 13.51 5.38
CA ARG A 223 -4.96 14.67 5.58
C ARG A 223 -5.73 15.98 5.60
N ALA A 224 -6.65 16.18 4.66
CA ALA A 224 -7.50 17.36 4.61
C ALA A 224 -8.29 17.56 5.93
N ALA A 225 -8.77 16.47 6.53
CA ALA A 225 -9.45 16.52 7.81
C ALA A 225 -8.50 16.94 8.95
N LEU A 226 -7.28 16.42 8.97
CA LEU A 226 -6.26 16.80 9.96
C LEU A 226 -5.75 18.23 9.78
N ASP A 227 -5.74 18.74 8.55
CA ASP A 227 -5.41 20.13 8.23
C ASP A 227 -6.56 21.10 8.56
N GLY A 228 -7.66 20.61 9.15
CA GLY A 228 -8.76 21.42 9.66
C GLY A 228 -9.83 21.77 8.63
N MET A 229 -9.90 21.08 7.49
CA MET A 229 -10.98 21.29 6.52
C MET A 229 -12.36 21.05 7.19
N PRO A 230 -13.33 21.96 7.09
CA PRO A 230 -14.64 21.77 7.71
C PRO A 230 -15.39 20.54 7.17
N LEU A 231 -16.12 19.84 8.06
CA LEU A 231 -16.84 18.59 7.73
C LEU A 231 -17.76 18.67 6.50
N PRO A 232 -18.57 19.74 6.29
CA PRO A 232 -19.40 19.83 5.09
C PRO A 232 -18.58 19.73 3.78
N TRP A 233 -17.40 20.35 3.76
CA TRP A 233 -16.49 20.30 2.60
C TRP A 233 -15.83 18.93 2.45
N LEU A 234 -15.43 18.30 3.55
CA LEU A 234 -14.91 16.93 3.53
C LEU A 234 -15.92 15.94 2.96
N ARG A 235 -17.19 16.04 3.38
CA ARG A 235 -18.30 15.23 2.85
C ARG A 235 -18.52 15.51 1.35
N GLN A 236 -18.55 16.78 0.96
CA GLN A 236 -18.67 17.15 -0.46
C GLN A 236 -17.51 16.59 -1.29
N MET A 237 -16.27 16.70 -0.80
CA MET A 237 -15.09 16.23 -1.53
C MET A 237 -15.04 14.72 -1.63
N THR A 238 -15.48 14.01 -0.58
CA THR A 238 -15.64 12.56 -0.61
C THR A 238 -16.55 12.13 -1.77
N ARG A 239 -17.70 12.80 -1.95
CA ARG A 239 -18.61 12.52 -3.08
C ARG A 239 -17.97 12.79 -4.42
N GLN A 240 -17.29 13.94 -4.57
CA GLN A 240 -16.72 14.35 -5.85
C GLN A 240 -15.51 13.51 -6.27
N LEU A 241 -14.70 13.05 -5.32
CA LEU A 241 -13.44 12.38 -5.61
C LEU A 241 -13.53 10.85 -5.61
N ALA A 242 -14.41 10.26 -4.80
CA ALA A 242 -14.46 8.80 -4.64
C ALA A 242 -15.56 8.12 -5.47
N HIS A 243 -16.68 8.79 -5.73
CA HIS A 243 -17.85 8.16 -6.36
C HIS A 243 -17.54 7.62 -7.76
N THR A 244 -17.17 8.50 -8.70
CA THR A 244 -16.98 8.12 -10.10
C THR A 244 -15.90 7.06 -10.30
N PRO A 245 -14.70 7.15 -9.67
CA PRO A 245 -13.71 6.09 -9.79
C PRO A 245 -14.21 4.74 -9.24
N ALA A 246 -14.87 4.74 -8.07
CA ALA A 246 -15.36 3.49 -7.47
C ALA A 246 -16.52 2.86 -8.26
N GLU A 247 -17.43 3.67 -8.81
CA GLU A 247 -18.52 3.20 -9.68
C GLU A 247 -17.98 2.56 -10.96
N PHE A 248 -17.02 3.23 -11.60
CA PHE A 248 -16.35 2.70 -12.79
C PHE A 248 -15.60 1.41 -12.49
N LEU A 249 -14.87 1.35 -11.37
CA LEU A 249 -14.20 0.13 -10.90
C LEU A 249 -15.21 -0.99 -10.60
N GLY A 250 -16.38 -0.68 -10.05
CA GLY A 250 -17.49 -1.61 -9.89
C GLY A 250 -17.95 -2.20 -11.22
N TYR A 251 -18.21 -1.34 -12.22
CA TYR A 251 -18.50 -1.80 -13.59
C TYR A 251 -17.39 -2.69 -14.16
N CYS A 252 -16.11 -2.38 -13.89
CA CYS A 252 -15.00 -3.20 -14.33
C CYS A 252 -14.92 -4.56 -13.62
N GLY A 253 -15.54 -4.75 -12.45
CA GLY A 253 -15.59 -6.03 -11.72
C GLY A 253 -15.19 -5.96 -10.24
N LEU A 254 -14.97 -4.76 -9.68
CA LEU A 254 -14.71 -4.56 -8.25
C LEU A 254 -16.01 -4.23 -7.48
N ASP A 255 -16.96 -5.15 -7.51
CA ASP A 255 -18.29 -4.98 -6.91
C ASP A 255 -18.21 -4.71 -5.40
N THR A 256 -17.30 -5.36 -4.70
CA THR A 256 -17.09 -5.19 -3.25
C THR A 256 -16.63 -3.77 -2.91
N LEU A 257 -15.67 -3.22 -3.67
CA LEU A 257 -15.22 -1.83 -3.52
C LEU A 257 -16.36 -0.84 -3.79
N TRP A 258 -17.15 -1.08 -4.83
CA TRP A 258 -18.27 -0.22 -5.15
C TRP A 258 -19.36 -0.29 -4.07
N GLY A 259 -19.67 -1.48 -3.57
CA GLY A 259 -20.61 -1.71 -2.48
C GLY A 259 -20.21 -0.96 -1.21
N PHE A 260 -18.94 -1.01 -0.80
CA PHE A 260 -18.45 -0.23 0.33
C PHE A 260 -18.53 1.27 0.10
N THR A 261 -18.12 1.74 -1.07
CA THR A 261 -18.18 3.17 -1.40
C THR A 261 -19.61 3.69 -1.39
N ARG A 262 -20.58 2.95 -1.94
CA ARG A 262 -22.00 3.32 -1.87
C ARG A 262 -22.51 3.44 -0.44
N ARG A 263 -22.26 2.43 0.39
CA ARG A 263 -22.66 2.44 1.80
C ARG A 263 -22.04 3.62 2.56
N LEU A 264 -20.79 3.98 2.24
CA LEU A 264 -20.14 5.17 2.78
C LEU A 264 -20.85 6.46 2.34
N MET A 265 -21.20 6.59 1.05
CA MET A 265 -21.91 7.76 0.53
C MET A 265 -23.30 7.93 1.16
N ASP A 266 -24.03 6.83 1.33
CA ASP A 266 -25.35 6.81 1.96
C ASP A 266 -25.29 7.23 3.44
N GLY A 267 -24.21 6.86 4.13
CA GLY A 267 -23.98 7.19 5.53
C GLY A 267 -23.21 8.49 5.79
N LEU A 268 -22.75 9.19 4.74
CA LEU A 268 -21.73 10.24 4.87
C LEU A 268 -22.14 11.42 5.78
N GLU A 269 -23.43 11.76 5.80
CA GLU A 269 -23.97 12.83 6.66
C GLU A 269 -23.96 12.48 8.15
N ARG A 270 -23.78 11.19 8.51
CA ARG A 270 -23.69 10.72 9.89
C ARG A 270 -22.33 10.99 10.53
N LEU A 271 -21.30 11.25 9.73
CA LEU A 271 -19.93 11.54 10.20
C LEU A 271 -19.85 12.95 10.81
N ASN A 272 -20.24 13.09 12.07
CA ASN A 272 -20.37 14.39 12.77
C ASN A 272 -19.10 14.85 13.48
N SER A 273 -18.02 14.08 13.40
CA SER A 273 -16.71 14.44 13.96
C SER A 273 -15.60 14.21 12.94
N HIS A 274 -14.53 15.02 13.00
CA HIS A 274 -13.32 14.78 12.22
C HIS A 274 -12.69 13.42 12.53
N THR A 275 -12.76 12.98 13.78
CA THR A 275 -12.22 11.68 14.21
C THR A 275 -12.91 10.50 13.53
N ASP A 276 -14.24 10.50 13.47
CA ASP A 276 -15.00 9.46 12.76
C ASP A 276 -14.72 9.52 11.25
N PHE A 277 -14.67 10.73 10.70
CA PHE A 277 -14.35 10.93 9.29
C PHE A 277 -12.97 10.37 8.94
N ILE A 278 -11.95 10.71 9.73
CA ILE A 278 -10.57 10.21 9.56
C ILE A 278 -10.56 8.68 9.65
N SER A 279 -11.23 8.10 10.64
CA SER A 279 -11.26 6.64 10.83
C SER A 279 -11.90 5.94 9.64
N ALA A 280 -13.05 6.43 9.16
CA ALA A 280 -13.72 5.88 8.00
C ALA A 280 -12.87 5.97 6.72
N MET A 281 -12.30 7.15 6.43
CA MET A 281 -11.45 7.34 5.24
C MET A 281 -10.15 6.54 5.33
N ALA A 282 -9.56 6.39 6.52
CA ALA A 282 -8.33 5.63 6.71
C ALA A 282 -8.52 4.13 6.45
N HIS A 283 -9.68 3.57 6.78
CA HIS A 283 -10.04 2.19 6.45
C HIS A 283 -10.28 1.99 4.96
N MET A 284 -11.00 2.92 4.32
CA MET A 284 -11.16 2.88 2.85
C MET A 284 -9.83 3.02 2.12
N ALA A 285 -8.92 3.89 2.61
CA ALA A 285 -7.58 4.02 2.07
C ALA A 285 -6.80 2.71 2.20
N LEU A 286 -6.82 2.06 3.37
CA LEU A 286 -6.12 0.80 3.59
C LEU A 286 -6.64 -0.32 2.69
N TYR A 287 -7.96 -0.46 2.55
CA TYR A 287 -8.59 -1.42 1.65
C TYR A 287 -8.17 -1.20 0.19
N CYS A 288 -8.28 0.04 -0.31
CA CYS A 288 -7.87 0.38 -1.68
C CYS A 288 -6.36 0.20 -1.91
N ASN A 289 -5.53 0.51 -0.91
CA ASN A 289 -4.08 0.30 -0.99
C ASN A 289 -3.73 -1.20 -1.00
N CYS A 290 -4.46 -2.02 -0.25
CA CYS A 290 -4.35 -3.48 -0.29
C CYS A 290 -4.72 -4.03 -1.69
N LEU A 291 -5.85 -3.61 -2.25
CA LEU A 291 -6.22 -3.92 -3.65
C LEU A 291 -5.16 -3.42 -4.64
N GLY A 292 -4.58 -2.25 -4.39
CA GLY A 292 -3.48 -1.69 -5.18
C GLY A 292 -2.24 -2.59 -5.19
N GLY A 293 -1.88 -3.16 -4.03
CA GLY A 293 -0.80 -4.14 -3.91
C GLY A 293 -1.05 -5.38 -4.77
N TRP A 294 -2.25 -5.95 -4.70
CA TRP A 294 -2.63 -7.10 -5.53
C TRP A 294 -2.69 -6.78 -7.02
N ASN A 295 -3.19 -5.60 -7.39
CA ASN A 295 -3.15 -5.13 -8.77
C ASN A 295 -1.72 -5.06 -9.30
N LEU A 296 -0.78 -4.54 -8.51
CA LEU A 296 0.63 -4.47 -8.89
C LEU A 296 1.27 -5.86 -8.97
N HIS A 297 0.85 -6.81 -8.13
CA HIS A 297 1.32 -8.19 -8.17
C HIS A 297 0.81 -8.97 -9.40
N LEU A 298 -0.49 -8.90 -9.67
CA LEU A 298 -1.17 -9.73 -10.67
C LEU A 298 -1.04 -9.20 -12.10
N PHE A 299 -0.80 -7.90 -12.29
CA PHE A 299 -0.78 -7.30 -13.62
C PHE A 299 0.33 -7.94 -14.50
N PRO A 300 0.07 -8.15 -15.81
CA PRO A 300 0.98 -8.88 -16.69
C PRO A 300 2.16 -8.03 -17.18
N TRP A 301 3.08 -7.66 -16.28
CA TRP A 301 4.24 -6.81 -16.58
C TRP A 301 5.20 -7.35 -17.66
N GLN A 302 5.22 -8.66 -17.87
CA GLN A 302 5.93 -9.31 -18.97
C GLN A 302 5.46 -8.83 -20.36
N ALA A 303 4.27 -8.24 -20.47
CA ALA A 303 3.84 -7.55 -21.69
C ALA A 303 4.78 -6.40 -22.09
N GLY A 304 5.59 -5.89 -21.15
CA GLY A 304 6.63 -4.89 -21.40
C GLY A 304 7.93 -5.43 -21.99
N ASP A 305 8.08 -6.73 -22.22
CA ASP A 305 9.32 -7.32 -22.77
C ASP A 305 9.69 -6.75 -24.15
N THR A 306 8.69 -6.32 -24.92
CA THR A 306 8.89 -5.68 -26.23
C THR A 306 9.09 -4.16 -26.16
N LEU A 307 9.07 -3.58 -24.94
CA LEU A 307 9.14 -2.15 -24.66
C LEU A 307 10.40 -1.75 -23.88
N ARG A 308 11.49 -2.51 -24.04
CA ARG A 308 12.77 -2.21 -23.38
C ARG A 308 13.34 -0.89 -23.89
N ARG A 309 13.93 -0.09 -22.99
CA ARG A 309 14.63 1.14 -23.37
C ARG A 309 15.81 0.77 -24.28
N LEU A 310 15.99 1.53 -25.35
CA LEU A 310 17.23 1.46 -26.12
C LEU A 310 18.34 2.09 -25.27
N GLU A 311 19.51 1.45 -25.21
CA GLU A 311 20.69 2.10 -24.64
C GLU A 311 20.95 3.37 -25.43
N ALA A 312 21.13 4.50 -24.73
CA ALA A 312 21.59 5.71 -25.39
C ALA A 312 22.98 5.40 -25.96
N THR A 313 23.11 5.38 -27.29
CA THR A 313 24.42 5.33 -27.94
C THR A 313 25.23 6.51 -27.44
N ALA A 314 26.34 6.21 -26.76
CA ALA A 314 27.31 7.19 -26.26
C ALA A 314 27.89 8.05 -27.41
#